data_AF-A0A919I6H0-F1
#
_entry.id   AF-A0A919I6H0-F1
#
_cell.length_a   1.000
_cell.length_b   1.000
_cell.length_c   1.000
_cell.angle_alpha   90.00
_cell.angle_beta   90.00
_cell.angle_gamma   90.00
#
_symmetry.space_group_name_H-M   'P 1'
#
loop_
_entity.id
_entity.type
_entity.pdbx_description
1 polymer ?
#
loop_
_entity_poly.entity_id
_entity_poly.type
_entity_poly.pdbx_seq_one_letter_code
_entity_poly.pdbx_strand_id
1 'polypeptide(L)'
;MLKLNVNRILEIKGIENPGSFLMKNGFSRHTAYRLLNNSVRIINYGNLEKLCLLLNCTTNDLFFWEDNTKGKIYKDHVMNKLTHPQTDPTVSARIREMLLHKPDAVRNFINGQSSGVPII
;
A
#
# COMPACT_ATOMS: atom_id res chain seq x y z
N MET A 1 -6.28 9.44 -12.92
CA MET A 1 -7.00 8.17 -13.08
C MET A 1 -6.87 7.36 -11.79
N LEU A 2 -8.01 6.90 -11.26
CA LEU A 2 -8.05 6.03 -10.09
C LEU A 2 -7.64 4.60 -10.48
N LYS A 3 -6.82 3.96 -9.67
CA LYS A 3 -6.32 2.59 -9.85
C LYS A 3 -6.36 1.86 -8.51
N LEU A 4 -6.66 0.56 -8.54
CA LEU A 4 -6.49 -0.33 -7.40
C LEU A 4 -5.05 -0.85 -7.39
N ASN A 5 -4.34 -0.71 -6.27
CA ASN A 5 -2.97 -1.20 -6.10
C ASN A 5 -2.85 -2.02 -4.81
N VAL A 6 -3.11 -3.32 -4.93
CA VAL A 6 -3.05 -4.24 -3.77
C VAL A 6 -1.62 -4.63 -3.43
N ASN A 7 -0.71 -4.72 -4.41
CA ASN A 7 0.70 -5.08 -4.20
C ASN A 7 1.35 -4.23 -3.12
N ARG A 8 1.11 -2.91 -3.16
CA ARG A 8 1.67 -1.98 -2.18
C ARG A 8 1.35 -2.36 -0.74
N ILE A 9 0.10 -2.72 -0.44
CA ILE A 9 -0.29 -3.12 0.92
C ILE A 9 0.31 -4.47 1.28
N LEU A 10 0.37 -5.41 0.33
CA LEU A 10 0.97 -6.73 0.55
C LEU A 10 2.47 -6.60 0.89
N GLU A 11 3.19 -5.72 0.20
CA GLU A 11 4.60 -5.40 0.46
C GLU A 11 4.80 -4.75 1.83
N ILE A 12 4.00 -3.74 2.18
CA ILE A 12 4.05 -3.08 3.50
C ILE A 12 3.82 -4.09 4.63
N LYS A 13 3.02 -5.13 4.38
CA LYS A 13 2.72 -6.21 5.35
C LYS A 13 3.71 -7.36 5.33
N GLY A 14 4.75 -7.30 4.49
CA GLY A 14 5.76 -8.35 4.41
C GLY A 14 5.23 -9.68 3.86
N ILE A 15 4.21 -9.66 3.00
CA ILE A 15 3.65 -10.88 2.40
C ILE A 15 4.55 -11.32 1.24
N GLU A 16 5.37 -12.35 1.48
CA GLU A 16 6.36 -12.85 0.51
C GLU A 16 5.76 -13.56 -0.71
N ASN A 17 4.61 -14.23 -0.53
CA ASN A 17 3.96 -15.00 -1.58
C ASN A 17 2.53 -14.49 -1.90
N PRO A 18 2.39 -13.28 -2.47
CA PRO A 18 1.11 -12.61 -2.70
C PRO A 18 0.04 -13.47 -3.39
N GLY A 19 0.41 -14.19 -4.45
CA GLY A 19 -0.53 -15.00 -5.23
C GLY A 19 -1.09 -16.16 -4.43
N SER A 20 -0.22 -16.91 -3.75
CA SER A 20 -0.61 -18.02 -2.88
C SER A 20 -1.44 -17.52 -1.70
N PHE A 21 -1.03 -16.42 -1.08
CA PHE A 21 -1.75 -15.78 0.02
C PHE A 21 -3.19 -15.42 -0.37
N LEU A 22 -3.39 -14.74 -1.50
CA LEU A 22 -4.73 -14.38 -1.97
C LEU A 22 -5.57 -15.63 -2.30
N MET A 23 -4.99 -16.62 -2.98
CA MET A 23 -5.74 -17.85 -3.32
C MET A 23 -6.15 -18.65 -2.08
N LYS A 24 -5.25 -18.81 -1.10
CA LYS A 24 -5.54 -19.48 0.18
C LYS A 24 -6.63 -18.79 0.98
N ASN A 25 -6.72 -17.46 0.86
CA ASN A 25 -7.77 -16.67 1.48
C ASN A 25 -9.04 -16.58 0.60
N GLY A 26 -9.20 -17.43 -0.42
CA GLY A 26 -10.44 -17.59 -1.17
C GLY A 26 -10.67 -16.54 -2.24
N PHE A 27 -9.61 -15.96 -2.81
CA PHE A 27 -9.69 -15.27 -4.11
C PHE A 27 -9.45 -16.29 -5.23
N SER A 28 -10.21 -16.20 -6.33
CA SER A 28 -9.95 -17.06 -7.49
C SER A 28 -8.57 -16.76 -8.08
N ARG A 29 -7.96 -17.74 -8.76
CA ARG A 29 -6.68 -17.53 -9.47
C ARG A 29 -6.74 -16.34 -10.42
N HIS A 30 -7.84 -16.18 -11.16
CA HIS A 30 -8.03 -15.07 -12.07
C HIS A 30 -8.09 -13.72 -11.34
N THR A 31 -8.85 -13.64 -10.23
CA THR A 31 -8.92 -12.42 -9.41
C THR A 31 -7.57 -12.08 -8.81
N ALA A 32 -6.89 -13.05 -8.20
CA ALA A 32 -5.55 -12.86 -7.63
C ALA A 32 -4.57 -12.35 -8.69
N TYR A 33 -4.52 -12.98 -9.86
CA TYR A 33 -3.67 -12.55 -10.97
C TYR A 33 -3.96 -11.09 -11.38
N ARG A 34 -5.23 -10.69 -11.48
CA ARG A 34 -5.58 -9.31 -11.85
C ARG A 34 -5.24 -8.29 -10.77
N LEU A 35 -5.41 -8.64 -9.50
CA LEU A 35 -5.05 -7.81 -8.35
C LEU A 35 -3.54 -7.54 -8.34
N LEU A 36 -2.73 -8.59 -8.57
CA LEU A 36 -1.26 -8.49 -8.57
C LEU A 36 -0.69 -7.80 -9.82
N ASN A 37 -1.43 -7.76 -10.93
CA ASN A 37 -1.00 -7.07 -12.14
C ASN A 37 -1.62 -5.67 -12.29
N ASN A 38 -2.28 -5.15 -11.25
CA ASN A 38 -2.96 -3.84 -11.28
C ASN A 38 -3.92 -3.67 -12.49
N SER A 39 -4.51 -4.78 -12.95
CA SER A 39 -5.39 -4.84 -14.14
C SER A 39 -6.88 -4.94 -13.78
N VAL A 40 -7.21 -4.78 -12.50
CA VAL A 40 -8.58 -4.65 -12.04
C VAL A 40 -9.14 -3.29 -12.48
N ARG A 41 -10.24 -3.34 -13.22
CA ARG A 41 -11.03 -2.15 -13.64
C ARG A 41 -12.36 -2.07 -12.91
N ILE A 42 -12.88 -3.22 -12.48
CA ILE A 42 -14.12 -3.37 -11.75
C ILE A 42 -13.83 -4.34 -10.61
N ILE A 43 -14.20 -3.95 -9.40
CA ILE A 43 -14.16 -4.79 -8.21
C ILE A 43 -15.53 -4.69 -7.54
N ASN A 44 -16.11 -5.83 -7.16
CA ASN A 44 -17.34 -5.83 -6.39
C ASN A 44 -17.04 -5.52 -4.92
N TYR A 45 -18.05 -5.07 -4.17
CA TYR A 45 -17.86 -4.71 -2.77
C TYR A 45 -17.43 -5.89 -1.90
N GLY A 46 -17.92 -7.11 -2.16
CA GLY A 46 -17.50 -8.29 -1.40
C GLY A 46 -16.00 -8.57 -1.49
N ASN A 47 -15.39 -8.45 -2.66
CA ASN A 47 -13.94 -8.62 -2.82
C ASN A 47 -13.17 -7.45 -2.20
N LEU A 48 -13.71 -6.23 -2.29
CA LEU A 48 -13.07 -5.04 -1.71
C LEU A 48 -13.07 -5.10 -0.18
N GLU A 49 -14.22 -5.40 0.43
CA GLU A 49 -14.35 -5.62 1.87
C GLU A 49 -13.47 -6.76 2.35
N LYS A 50 -13.48 -7.89 1.64
CA LYS A 50 -12.63 -9.03 1.96
C LYS A 50 -11.15 -8.69 1.96
N LEU A 51 -10.67 -7.88 1.02
CA LEU A 51 -9.30 -7.38 1.01
C LEU A 51 -9.02 -6.53 2.24
N CYS A 52 -9.90 -5.57 2.56
CA CYS A 52 -9.75 -4.68 3.70
C CYS A 52 -9.74 -5.43 5.03
N LEU A 53 -10.63 -6.41 5.22
CA LEU A 53 -10.67 -7.23 6.43
C LEU A 53 -9.43 -8.12 6.54
N LEU A 54 -9.04 -8.79 5.45
CA LEU A 54 -7.86 -9.66 5.41
C LEU A 54 -6.57 -8.89 5.69
N LEU A 55 -6.48 -7.68 5.14
CA LEU A 55 -5.29 -6.85 5.23
C LEU A 55 -5.40 -5.80 6.34
N ASN A 56 -6.44 -5.78 7.17
CA ASN A 56 -6.63 -4.72 8.18
C ASN A 56 -6.32 -3.31 7.62
N CYS A 57 -7.03 -2.92 6.56
CA CYS A 57 -6.90 -1.60 5.92
C CYS A 57 -8.27 -1.03 5.53
N THR A 58 -8.27 0.22 5.05
CA THR A 58 -9.44 0.88 4.48
C THR A 58 -9.45 0.81 2.96
N THR A 59 -10.59 1.11 2.35
CA THR A 59 -10.72 1.16 0.88
C THR A 59 -9.76 2.19 0.28
N ASN A 60 -9.57 3.33 0.95
CA ASN A 60 -8.66 4.39 0.50
C ASN A 60 -7.20 3.91 0.42
N ASP A 61 -6.79 2.99 1.29
CA ASP A 61 -5.43 2.46 1.29
C ASP A 61 -5.14 1.62 0.04
N LEU A 62 -6.18 0.98 -0.52
CA LEU A 62 -6.08 0.13 -1.71
C LEU A 62 -6.08 0.93 -3.02
N PHE A 63 -6.58 2.17 -2.99
CA PHE A 63 -6.71 3.00 -4.19
C PHE A 63 -5.56 4.00 -4.30
N PHE A 64 -5.08 4.19 -5.52
CA PHE A 64 -4.13 5.21 -5.89
C PHE A 64 -4.71 6.06 -7.01
N TRP A 65 -4.48 7.36 -6.95
CA TRP A 65 -4.86 8.28 -7.99
C TRP A 65 -3.61 8.84 -8.69
N GLU A 66 -3.56 8.69 -10.01
CA GLU A 66 -2.45 9.17 -10.85
C GLU A 66 -2.91 10.32 -11.73
N ASP A 67 -2.30 11.49 -11.67
CA ASP A 67 -2.66 12.57 -12.59
C ASP A 67 -2.14 12.25 -14.00
N ASN A 68 -3.01 11.71 -14.86
CA ASN A 68 -2.71 11.44 -16.27
C ASN A 68 -3.27 12.55 -17.18
N THR A 69 -3.79 13.64 -16.60
CA THR A 69 -4.32 14.75 -17.35
C THR A 69 -3.29 15.87 -17.39
N LYS A 70 -2.98 16.38 -18.59
CA LYS A 70 -2.18 17.62 -18.75
C LYS A 70 -2.89 18.86 -18.15
N GLY A 71 -4.11 18.70 -17.65
CA GLY A 71 -4.90 19.72 -16.98
C GLY A 71 -4.63 19.68 -15.48
N LYS A 72 -4.15 20.80 -14.94
CA LYS A 72 -3.87 20.99 -13.52
C LYS A 72 -5.13 20.68 -12.71
N ILE A 73 -5.17 19.55 -12.03
CA ILE A 73 -6.09 19.44 -10.90
C ILE A 73 -5.73 20.51 -9.90
N TYR A 74 -6.76 21.19 -9.37
CA TYR A 74 -6.59 22.23 -8.37
C TYR A 74 -5.69 21.66 -7.26
N LYS A 75 -4.63 22.41 -6.90
CA LYS A 75 -3.60 21.97 -5.94
C LYS A 75 -4.20 21.47 -4.62
N ASP A 76 -5.39 21.97 -4.27
CA ASP A 76 -6.06 21.69 -3.00
C ASP A 76 -7.18 20.64 -3.11
N HIS A 77 -7.29 19.92 -4.23
CA HIS A 77 -8.32 18.90 -4.39
C HIS A 77 -8.07 17.68 -3.49
N VAL A 78 -9.12 17.17 -2.84
CA VAL A 78 -9.03 16.05 -1.88
C VAL A 78 -8.47 14.75 -2.46
N MET A 79 -8.59 14.54 -3.78
CA MET A 79 -8.00 13.38 -4.48
C MET A 79 -6.47 13.35 -4.42
N ASN A 80 -5.82 14.49 -4.16
CA ASN A 80 -4.38 14.55 -3.92
C ASN A 80 -3.98 13.77 -2.65
N LYS A 81 -4.93 13.42 -1.76
CA LYS A 81 -4.67 12.49 -0.65
C LYS A 81 -4.44 11.04 -1.10
N LEU A 82 -4.93 10.67 -2.29
CA LEU A 82 -4.75 9.34 -2.88
C LEU A 82 -3.53 9.29 -3.82
N THR A 83 -2.83 10.41 -4.04
CA THR A 83 -1.50 10.36 -4.65
C THR A 83 -0.53 9.86 -3.59
N HIS A 84 -0.16 8.60 -3.69
CA HIS A 84 0.87 8.05 -2.84
C HIS A 84 2.23 8.56 -3.31
N PRO A 85 3.05 9.14 -2.43
CA PRO A 85 4.41 9.47 -2.77
C PRO A 85 5.08 8.15 -3.17
N GLN A 86 5.59 8.10 -4.40
CA GLN A 86 6.66 7.18 -4.71
C GLN A 86 7.70 7.42 -3.62
N THR A 87 8.07 6.39 -2.86
CA THR A 87 9.15 6.48 -1.88
C THR A 87 10.29 7.23 -2.52
N ASP A 88 10.59 8.43 -2.00
CA ASP A 88 11.68 9.23 -2.53
C ASP A 88 12.92 8.34 -2.50
N PRO A 89 13.51 8.01 -3.67
CA PRO A 89 14.64 7.08 -3.72
C PRO A 89 15.78 7.56 -2.80
N THR A 90 15.90 8.87 -2.59
CA THR A 90 16.83 9.53 -1.66
C THR A 90 16.54 9.16 -0.20
N VAL A 91 15.27 9.16 0.21
CA VAL A 91 14.86 8.79 1.57
C VAL A 91 15.11 7.31 1.82
N SER A 92 14.76 6.44 0.87
CA SER A 92 14.99 5.00 1.01
C SER A 92 16.49 4.66 1.12
N ALA A 93 17.34 5.34 0.34
CA ALA A 93 18.79 5.18 0.41
C ALA A 93 19.33 5.63 1.77
N ARG A 94 18.85 6.77 2.26
CA ARG A 94 19.26 7.31 3.56
C ARG A 94 18.83 6.43 4.74
N ILE A 95 17.64 5.81 4.66
CA ILE A 95 17.21 4.84 5.68
C ILE A 95 18.13 3.61 5.69
N ARG A 96 18.49 3.08 4.50
CA ARG A 96 19.45 1.96 4.39
C ARG A 96 20.82 2.32 4.97
N GLU A 97 21.32 3.51 4.65
CA GLU A 97 22.57 4.04 5.21
C GLU A 97 22.50 4.16 6.75
N MET A 98 21.39 4.69 7.29
CA MET A 98 21.18 4.78 8.73
C MET A 98 21.10 3.42 9.41
N LEU A 99 20.48 2.42 8.79
CA LEU A 99 20.45 1.05 9.32
C LEU A 99 21.85 0.44 9.40
N LEU A 100 22.73 0.75 8.44
CA LEU A 100 24.11 0.25 8.41
C LEU A 100 25.01 0.95 9.44
N HIS A 101 24.91 2.27 9.56
CA HIS A 101 25.86 3.05 10.36
C HIS A 101 25.34 3.45 11.75
N LYS A 102 24.03 3.49 11.96
CA LYS A 102 23.37 3.94 13.21
C LYS A 102 22.10 3.13 13.54
N PRO A 103 22.20 1.80 13.71
CA PRO A 103 21.04 0.95 13.96
C PRO A 103 20.28 1.32 15.24
N ASP A 104 20.97 1.75 16.30
CA ASP A 104 20.33 2.13 17.57
C ASP A 104 19.46 3.39 17.44
N ALA A 105 19.86 4.34 16.58
CA ALA A 105 19.05 5.53 16.31
C ALA A 105 17.74 5.15 15.61
N VAL A 106 17.78 4.20 14.67
CA VAL A 106 16.59 3.67 14.01
C VAL A 106 15.70 2.92 15.01
N ARG A 107 16.30 2.07 15.86
CA ARG A 107 15.59 1.32 16.91
C ARG A 107 14.86 2.26 17.88
N ASN A 108 15.54 3.30 18.36
CA ASN A 108 14.95 4.28 19.27
C ASN A 108 13.83 5.08 18.60
N PHE A 109 13.99 5.44 17.33
CA PHE A 109 12.96 6.12 16.56
C PHE A 109 11.69 5.27 16.39
N ILE A 110 11.86 3.99 16.02
CA ILE A 110 10.72 3.05 15.88
C ILE A 110 10.01 2.88 17.22
N ASN A 111 10.76 2.63 18.30
CA ASN A 111 10.18 2.44 19.62
C ASN A 111 9.46 3.69 20.15
N GLY A 112 9.91 4.89 19.76
CA GLY A 112 9.24 6.15 20.11
C GLY A 112 7.94 6.41 19.34
N GLN A 113 7.70 5.73 18.22
CA GLN A 113 6.47 5.83 17.41
C GLN A 113 5.41 4.79 17.81
N SER A 114 5.82 3.71 18.49
CA SER A 114 4.94 2.59 18.91
C SER A 114 3.95 2.94 20.02
N SER A 115 4.00 4.13 20.62
CA SER A 115 3.08 4.55 21.69
C SER A 115 1.65 4.90 21.22
N GLY A 116 1.32 4.72 19.94
CA GLY A 116 0.02 5.08 19.37
C GLY A 116 -0.65 4.03 18.47
N VAL A 117 -0.07 2.84 18.29
CA VAL A 117 -0.67 1.77 17.48
C VAL A 117 -1.00 0.59 18.40
N PRO A 118 -2.29 0.33 18.69
CA PRO A 118 -2.64 -0.84 19.49
C PRO A 118 -2.29 -2.10 18.71
N ILE A 119 -1.38 -2.90 19.27
CA ILE A 119 -1.19 -4.30 18.88
C ILE A 119 -2.38 -5.04 19.50
N ILE A 120 -3.32 -5.46 18.64
CA ILE A 120 -4.42 -6.36 19.01
C ILE A 120 -3.95 -7.79 18.84
#